data_AF-A0A1F3SVT0-F1
#
_entry.id   AF-A0A1F3SVT0-F1
#
_cell.length_a   1.000
_cell.length_b   1.000
_cell.length_c   1.000
_cell.angle_alpha   90.00
_cell.angle_beta   90.00
_cell.angle_gamma   90.00
#
_symmetry.space_group_name_H-M   'P 1'
#
loop_
_entity.id
_entity.type
_entity.pdbx_description
1 polymer ?
#
loop_
_entity_poly.entity_id
_entity_poly.type
_entity_poly.pdbx_seq_one_letter_code
_entity_poly.pdbx_strand_id
1 'polypeptide(L)'
;MKLNENVVKGKWLEIRGEVQKAWGRLTDDELDKTEGDAKAIGGLIQQRYGEAQDKYGKKLSDILKRFESKKTEAATDIKKALGK
;
A
#
# COMPACT_ATOMS: atom_id res chain seq x y z
N MET A 1 -3.43 11.25 -3.51
CA MET A 1 -1.95 11.30 -3.42
C MET A 1 -1.40 10.30 -4.42
N LYS A 2 -0.70 10.75 -5.45
CA LYS A 2 0.03 9.86 -6.37
C LYS A 2 1.36 9.49 -5.71
N LEU A 3 1.66 8.21 -5.67
CA LEU A 3 2.94 7.70 -5.18
C LEU A 3 4.00 7.99 -6.28
N ASN A 4 5.12 8.65 -5.95
CA ASN A 4 6.10 9.16 -6.93
C ASN A 4 6.81 8.03 -7.72
N GLU A 5 6.58 8.00 -9.04
CA GLU A 5 6.75 6.89 -9.99
C GLU A 5 8.08 6.09 -9.94
N ASN A 6 9.19 6.65 -9.45
CA ASN A 6 10.49 5.96 -9.41
C ASN A 6 10.81 5.21 -8.10
N VAL A 7 10.10 5.51 -7.00
CA VAL A 7 10.22 4.78 -5.71
C VAL A 7 9.11 3.75 -5.55
N VAL A 8 8.13 3.77 -6.45
CA VAL A 8 6.86 3.03 -6.36
C VAL A 8 7.05 1.56 -6.65
N LYS A 9 7.77 1.17 -7.70
CA LYS A 9 7.81 -0.24 -8.14
C LYS A 9 8.33 -1.22 -7.09
N GLY A 10 9.43 -0.89 -6.39
CA GLY A 10 9.99 -1.77 -5.36
C GLY A 10 9.05 -1.94 -4.15
N LYS A 11 8.51 -0.82 -3.64
CA LYS A 11 7.55 -0.83 -2.52
C LYS A 11 6.21 -1.43 -2.91
N TRP A 12 5.80 -1.24 -4.16
CA TRP A 12 4.56 -1.76 -4.70
C TRP A 12 4.53 -3.28 -4.70
N LEU A 13 5.65 -3.93 -5.05
CA LEU A 13 5.75 -5.40 -4.96
C LEU A 13 5.51 -5.91 -3.53
N GLU A 14 6.03 -5.24 -2.51
CA GLU A 14 5.77 -5.60 -1.11
C GLU A 14 4.29 -5.36 -0.71
N ILE A 15 3.74 -4.19 -1.07
CA ILE A 15 2.33 -3.85 -0.81
C ILE A 15 1.41 -4.88 -1.45
N ARG A 16 1.66 -5.20 -2.72
CA ARG A 16 0.93 -6.20 -3.50
C ARG A 16 0.93 -7.56 -2.80
N GLY A 17 2.08 -8.00 -2.28
CA GLY A 17 2.18 -9.24 -1.51
C GLY A 17 1.30 -9.24 -0.25
N GLU A 18 1.29 -8.14 0.51
CA GLU A 18 0.43 -7.99 1.69
C GLU A 18 -1.07 -7.90 1.33
N VAL A 19 -1.40 -7.19 0.25
CA VAL A 19 -2.76 -7.11 -0.29
C VAL A 19 -3.23 -8.50 -0.73
N GLN A 20 -2.41 -9.25 -1.47
CA GLN A 20 -2.74 -10.62 -1.88
C GLN A 20 -2.94 -11.55 -0.68
N LYS A 21 -2.11 -11.44 0.38
CA LYS A 21 -2.33 -12.19 1.62
C LYS A 21 -3.64 -11.80 2.31
N ALA A 22 -3.97 -10.51 2.34
CA ALA A 22 -5.19 -10.00 2.96
C ALA A 22 -6.46 -10.36 2.18
N TRP A 23 -6.35 -10.48 0.86
CA TRP A 23 -7.42 -10.78 -0.09
C TRP A 23 -6.96 -11.85 -1.10
N GLY A 24 -6.84 -13.11 -0.66
CA GLY A 24 -6.28 -14.23 -1.45
C GLY A 24 -6.97 -14.60 -2.77
N ARG A 25 -8.10 -13.99 -3.13
CA ARG A 25 -8.77 -14.13 -4.44
C ARG A 25 -8.28 -13.07 -5.44
N LEU A 26 -7.61 -12.02 -4.98
CA LEU A 26 -6.97 -11.05 -5.87
C LEU A 26 -5.68 -11.65 -6.39
N THR A 27 -5.55 -11.70 -7.71
CA THR A 27 -4.33 -12.18 -8.34
C THR A 27 -3.27 -11.08 -8.42
N ASP A 28 -2.02 -11.56 -8.44
CA ASP A 28 -0.83 -10.83 -8.87
C ASP A 28 -1.15 -9.87 -10.04
N ASP A 29 -1.64 -10.39 -11.17
CA ASP A 29 -1.92 -9.64 -12.39
C ASP A 29 -2.99 -8.54 -12.21
N GLU A 30 -4.07 -8.84 -11.48
CA GLU A 30 -5.12 -7.85 -11.20
C GLU A 30 -4.60 -6.69 -10.37
N LEU A 31 -3.76 -6.98 -9.37
CA LEU A 31 -3.14 -5.94 -8.56
C LEU A 31 -2.16 -5.13 -9.41
N ASP A 32 -1.36 -5.75 -10.28
CA ASP A 32 -0.39 -5.04 -11.11
C ASP A 32 -1.04 -3.96 -11.99
N LYS A 33 -2.21 -4.26 -12.55
CA LYS A 33 -3.04 -3.32 -13.33
C LYS A 33 -3.49 -2.08 -12.56
N THR A 34 -3.45 -2.12 -11.22
CA THR A 34 -3.76 -0.95 -10.40
C THR A 34 -2.59 0.01 -10.26
N GLU A 35 -1.37 -0.40 -10.63
CA GLU A 35 -0.14 0.38 -10.51
C GLU A 35 0.11 0.94 -9.10
N GLY A 36 -0.50 0.33 -8.08
CA GLY A 36 -0.45 0.79 -6.70
C GLY A 36 -1.40 1.92 -6.33
N ASP A 37 -2.39 2.21 -7.18
CA ASP A 37 -3.47 3.12 -6.85
C ASP A 37 -4.43 2.50 -5.83
N ALA A 38 -4.47 3.09 -4.62
CA ALA A 38 -5.30 2.61 -3.53
C ALA A 38 -6.80 2.58 -3.87
N LYS A 39 -7.28 3.48 -4.73
CA LYS A 39 -8.68 3.54 -5.14
C LYS A 39 -9.01 2.42 -6.11
N ALA A 40 -8.11 2.12 -7.06
CA ALA A 40 -8.24 0.99 -7.97
C ALA A 40 -8.21 -0.35 -7.23
N ILE A 41 -7.31 -0.51 -6.26
CA ILE A 41 -7.26 -1.70 -5.39
C ILE A 41 -8.57 -1.86 -4.61
N GLY A 42 -9.08 -0.76 -4.02
CA GLY A 42 -10.38 -0.74 -3.34
C GLY A 42 -11.54 -1.16 -4.25
N GLY A 43 -11.53 -0.70 -5.50
CA GLY A 43 -12.50 -1.12 -6.52
C GLY A 43 -12.47 -2.62 -6.79
N LEU A 44 -11.28 -3.21 -6.96
CA LEU A 44 -11.12 -4.66 -7.15
C LEU A 44 -11.62 -5.45 -5.94
N ILE A 45 -11.30 -5.00 -4.72
CA ILE A 45 -11.77 -5.64 -3.49
C ILE A 45 -13.31 -5.61 -3.43
N GLN A 46 -13.91 -4.46 -3.71
CA GLN A 46 -15.36 -4.32 -3.74
C GLN A 46 -16.00 -5.22 -4.81
N GLN A 47 -15.43 -5.31 -6.00
CA GLN A 47 -15.95 -6.16 -7.08
C GLN A 47 -15.80 -7.66 -6.79
N ARG A 48 -14.70 -8.09 -6.17
CA ARG A 48 -14.39 -9.51 -5.93
C ARG A 48 -14.99 -10.05 -4.63
N TYR A 49 -15.11 -9.21 -3.61
CA TYR A 49 -15.54 -9.60 -2.26
C TYR A 49 -16.86 -8.96 -1.82
N GLY A 50 -17.37 -7.95 -2.52
CA GLY A 50 -18.54 -7.18 -2.07
C GLY A 50 -18.30 -6.45 -0.74
N GLU A 51 -17.03 -6.22 -0.38
CA GLU A 51 -16.67 -5.64 0.90
C GLU A 51 -16.94 -4.12 0.92
N ALA A 52 -17.49 -3.63 2.02
CA ALA A 52 -17.77 -2.21 2.19
C ALA A 52 -16.48 -1.38 2.29
N GLN A 53 -16.54 -0.14 1.80
CA GLN A 53 -15.40 0.79 1.79
C GLN A 53 -14.75 1.00 3.15
N ASP A 54 -15.53 1.04 4.22
CA ASP A 54 -14.99 1.17 5.57
C ASP A 54 -14.09 -0.03 5.94
N LYS A 55 -14.56 -1.24 5.62
CA LYS A 55 -13.92 -2.50 6.01
C LYS A 55 -12.63 -2.74 5.24
N TYR A 56 -12.64 -2.57 3.91
CA TYR A 56 -11.40 -2.69 3.13
C TYR A 56 -10.49 -1.46 3.31
N GLY A 57 -11.07 -0.27 3.48
CA GLY A 57 -10.34 0.99 3.57
C GLY A 57 -9.43 1.03 4.78
N LYS A 58 -9.90 0.56 5.94
CA LYS A 58 -9.06 0.46 7.15
C LYS A 58 -7.88 -0.49 6.95
N LYS A 59 -8.12 -1.66 6.35
CA LYS A 59 -7.11 -2.70 6.14
C LYS A 59 -6.07 -2.26 5.10
N LEU A 60 -6.52 -1.67 3.99
CA LEU A 60 -5.66 -1.12 2.94
C LEU A 60 -4.82 0.05 3.47
N SER A 61 -5.43 0.94 4.26
CA SER A 61 -4.71 2.04 4.91
C SER A 61 -3.64 1.55 5.87
N ASP A 62 -3.90 0.49 6.64
CA ASP A 62 -2.90 -0.10 7.54
C ASP A 62 -1.70 -0.65 6.76
N ILE A 63 -1.96 -1.37 5.67
CA ILE A 63 -0.92 -1.86 4.75
C ILE A 63 -0.10 -0.67 4.24
N LEU A 64 -0.73 0.32 3.60
CA LEU A 64 -0.03 1.48 3.03
C LEU A 64 0.78 2.25 4.07
N LYS A 65 0.23 2.47 5.26
CA LYS A 65 0.90 3.18 6.36
C LYS A 65 2.18 2.48 6.81
N ARG A 66 2.20 1.13 6.86
CA ARG A 66 3.43 0.37 7.17
C ARG A 66 4.53 0.61 6.15
N PHE A 67 4.19 0.87 4.89
CA PHE A 67 5.15 1.12 3.81
C PHE A 67 5.54 2.59 3.63
N GLU A 68 4.70 3.53 4.08
CA GLU A 68 5.03 4.96 4.18
C GLU A 68 5.99 5.24 5.34
N SER A 69 5.77 4.64 6.53
CA SER A 69 6.57 4.90 7.74
C SER A 69 8.06 4.50 7.64
N LYS A 70 8.43 3.51 6.81
CA LYS A 70 9.85 3.15 6.61
C LYS A 70 10.71 4.28 6.00
N LYS A 71 10.11 5.33 5.42
CA LYS A 71 10.86 6.52 4.96
C LYS A 71 11.00 7.58 6.06
N THR A 72 10.07 7.61 7.01
CA THR A 72 9.99 8.67 8.03
C THR A 72 10.82 8.35 9.27
N GLU A 73 10.93 7.08 9.65
CA GLU A 73 11.72 6.70 10.83
C GLU A 73 13.22 6.90 10.59
N ALA A 74 13.75 6.46 9.43
CA ALA A 74 15.13 6.73 9.05
C ALA A 74 15.44 8.25 8.91
N ALA A 75 14.50 9.06 8.40
CA ALA A 75 14.69 10.50 8.27
C ALA A 75 14.55 11.25 9.62
N THR A 76 13.76 10.72 10.56
CA THR A 76 13.55 11.31 11.89
C THR A 76 14.73 11.02 12.82
N ASP A 77 15.27 9.80 12.79
CA ASP A 77 16.46 9.43 13.55
C ASP A 77 17.72 10.18 13.06
N ILE A 78 17.86 10.41 11.75
CA ILE A 78 18.97 11.21 11.20
C ILE A 78 18.91 12.67 11.67
N LYS A 79 17.72 13.30 11.68
CA LYS A 79 17.57 14.69 12.20
C LYS A 79 17.84 14.78 13.69
N LYS A 80 17.51 13.73 14.46
CA LYS A 80 17.80 13.65 15.90
C LYS A 80 19.29 13.41 16.17
N ALA A 81 19.97 12.64 15.33
CA ALA A 81 21.40 12.35 15.45
C ALA A 81 22.32 13.50 15.01
N LEU A 82 21.86 14.35 14.08
CA LEU A 82 22.59 15.54 13.61
C LEU A 82 22.24 16.82 14.39
N GLY A 83 21.37 16.70 15.39
CA GLY A 83 20.92 17.80 16.26
C GLY A 83 21.56 17.77 17.63
N LYS A 84 22.89 17.86 17.71
CA LYS A 84 23.63 18.37 18.89
C LYS A 84 24.95 18.98 18.47
#